data_AF-A0A7S0RDG4-F1
#
_entry.id   AF-A0A7S0RDG4-F1
#
_cell.length_a   1.000
_cell.length_b   1.000
_cell.length_c   1.000
_cell.angle_alpha   90.00
_cell.angle_beta   90.00
_cell.angle_gamma   90.00
#
_symmetry.space_group_name_H-M   'P 1'
#
loop_
_entity.id
_entity.type
_entity.pdbx_description
1 polymer ?
#
loop_
_entity_poly.entity_id
_entity_poly.type
_entity_poly.pdbx_seq_one_letter_code
_entity_poly.pdbx_strand_id
1 'polypeptide(L)'
;GLYDLTLRALVEGLLGALPYKDRALAKLLAEVPVVTSHTLTLVENLCHGNLEAVAACKDKENTGEASTLGLATMWDLILQRPPLRPHCLGVVLRCTVSTDEGLRGKAIRLVANKLFPQAALAERIQE
;
A
#
# COMPACT_ATOMS: atom_id res chain seq x y z
N GLY A 1 21.24 5.21 -1.21
CA GLY A 1 21.91 5.93 -0.10
C GLY A 1 21.67 5.18 1.21
N LEU A 2 22.46 5.44 2.25
CA LEU A 2 22.34 4.69 3.53
C LEU A 2 20.91 4.73 4.08
N TYR A 3 20.25 5.88 4.05
CA TYR A 3 18.86 6.07 4.46
C TYR A 3 17.88 5.13 3.73
N ASP A 4 17.98 5.06 2.40
CA ASP A 4 17.11 4.24 1.55
C ASP A 4 17.30 2.74 1.84
N LEU A 5 18.56 2.31 2.04
CA LEU A 5 18.89 0.95 2.45
C LEU A 5 18.33 0.62 3.85
N THR A 6 18.47 1.55 4.81
CA THR A 6 17.97 1.35 6.17
C THR A 6 16.44 1.32 6.21
N LEU A 7 15.78 2.23 5.49
CA LEU A 7 14.32 2.30 5.44
C LEU A 7 13.76 1.03 4.80
N ARG A 8 14.39 0.58 3.72
CA ARG A 8 14.05 -0.68 3.06
C ARG A 8 14.18 -1.88 3.99
N ALA A 9 15.33 -2.05 4.63
CA ALA A 9 15.56 -3.16 5.55
C ALA A 9 14.57 -3.17 6.72
N LEU A 10 14.20 -1.98 7.22
CA LEU A 10 13.23 -1.84 8.29
C LEU A 10 11.81 -2.20 7.83
N VAL A 11 11.40 -1.79 6.64
CA VAL A 11 10.11 -2.18 6.03
C VAL A 11 10.04 -3.68 5.79
N GLU A 12 11.07 -4.27 5.19
CA GLU A 12 11.16 -5.72 4.95
C GLU A 12 11.13 -6.50 6.28
N GLY A 13 11.85 -6.01 7.30
CA GLY A 13 11.84 -6.59 8.64
C GLY A 13 10.47 -6.53 9.32
N LEU A 14 9.77 -5.40 9.23
CA LEU A 14 8.41 -5.27 9.78
C LEU A 14 7.43 -6.22 9.09
N LEU A 15 7.54 -6.40 7.78
CA LEU A 15 6.70 -7.33 7.01
C LEU A 15 6.99 -8.80 7.35
N GLY A 16 8.24 -9.13 7.69
CA GLY A 16 8.60 -10.47 8.14
C GLY A 16 8.25 -10.76 9.61
N ALA A 17 8.12 -9.73 10.45
CA ALA A 17 7.94 -9.89 11.90
C ALA A 17 6.51 -9.64 12.39
N LEU A 18 5.72 -8.81 11.71
CA LEU A 18 4.38 -8.41 12.16
C LEU A 18 3.26 -9.10 11.37
N PRO A 19 2.13 -9.41 12.02
CA PRO A 19 0.95 -9.88 11.31
C PRO A 19 0.38 -8.78 10.41
N TYR A 20 -0.17 -9.15 9.26
CA TYR A 20 -0.70 -8.20 8.26
C TYR A 20 -1.88 -7.33 8.73
N LYS A 21 -2.43 -7.61 9.92
CA LYS A 21 -3.44 -6.74 10.57
C LYS A 21 -2.84 -5.54 11.28
N ASP A 22 -1.53 -5.53 11.53
CA ASP A 22 -0.87 -4.43 12.20
C ASP A 22 -0.64 -3.25 11.23
N ARG A 23 -1.01 -2.04 11.66
CA ARG A 23 -0.83 -0.80 10.90
C ARG A 23 0.56 -0.18 11.13
N ALA A 24 1.48 -0.86 11.79
CA ALA A 24 2.84 -0.40 12.02
C ALA A 24 3.54 0.06 10.73
N LEU A 25 3.35 -0.66 9.62
CA LEU A 25 3.89 -0.25 8.32
C LEU A 25 3.34 1.11 7.87
N ALA A 26 2.02 1.28 7.91
CA ALA A 26 1.38 2.54 7.52
C ALA A 26 1.81 3.70 8.42
N LYS A 27 1.91 3.46 9.74
CA LYS A 27 2.42 4.45 10.71
C LYS A 27 3.88 4.82 10.44
N LEU A 28 4.74 3.84 10.15
CA LEU A 28 6.14 4.11 9.81
C LEU A 28 6.22 5.04 8.59
N LEU A 29 5.55 4.68 7.49
CA LEU A 29 5.64 5.47 6.26
C LEU A 29 5.01 6.87 6.38
N ALA A 30 4.09 7.04 7.33
CA ALA A 30 3.53 8.31 7.72
C ALA A 30 4.47 9.20 8.56
N GLU A 31 5.39 8.62 9.32
CA GLU A 31 6.33 9.36 10.18
C GLU A 31 7.67 9.64 9.48
N VAL A 32 8.06 8.76 8.55
CA VAL A 32 9.36 8.82 7.86
C VAL A 32 9.48 10.08 6.98
N PRO A 33 10.59 10.85 7.06
CA PRO A 33 10.70 12.18 6.43
C PRO A 33 10.63 12.14 4.90
N VAL A 34 11.17 11.09 4.28
CA VAL A 34 11.12 10.86 2.83
C VAL A 34 10.75 9.42 2.56
N VAL A 35 9.64 9.21 1.85
CA VAL A 35 9.30 7.89 1.32
C VAL A 35 10.02 7.72 0.00
N THR A 36 10.88 6.71 -0.11
CA THR A 36 11.67 6.48 -1.31
C THR A 36 10.85 5.69 -2.34
N SER A 37 11.25 5.78 -3.60
CA SER A 37 10.63 5.05 -4.71
C SER A 37 10.64 3.53 -4.47
N HIS A 38 11.74 3.00 -3.95
CA HIS A 38 11.84 1.58 -3.59
C HIS A 38 10.82 1.16 -2.54
N THR A 39 10.63 1.96 -1.48
CA THR A 39 9.62 1.67 -0.47
C THR A 39 8.20 1.72 -1.04
N LEU A 40 7.91 2.66 -1.95
CA LEU A 40 6.61 2.70 -2.64
C LEU A 40 6.39 1.45 -3.50
N THR A 41 7.41 0.99 -4.22
CA THR A 41 7.33 -0.25 -5.01
C THR A 41 7.06 -1.46 -4.12
N LEU A 42 7.63 -1.52 -2.91
CA LEU A 42 7.31 -2.59 -1.95
C LEU A 42 5.83 -2.57 -1.54
N VAL A 43 5.27 -1.38 -1.25
CA VAL A 43 3.85 -1.26 -0.91
C VAL A 43 2.95 -1.62 -2.10
N GLU A 44 3.34 -1.25 -3.32
CA GLU A 44 2.64 -1.67 -4.54
C GLU A 44 2.68 -3.19 -4.75
N ASN A 45 3.81 -3.84 -4.47
CA ASN A 45 3.92 -5.29 -4.52
C ASN A 45 3.04 -5.98 -3.47
N LEU A 46 2.91 -5.39 -2.28
CA LEU A 46 1.98 -5.86 -1.25
C LEU A 46 0.53 -5.78 -1.70
N CYS A 47 0.13 -4.70 -2.39
CA CYS A 47 -1.22 -4.58 -2.96
C CYS A 47 -1.52 -5.76 -3.89
N HIS A 48 -0.57 -6.15 -4.73
CA HIS A 48 -0.72 -7.28 -5.65
C HIS A 48 -0.57 -8.66 -4.99
N GLY A 49 -0.36 -8.73 -3.68
CA GLY A 49 -0.14 -9.98 -2.97
C GLY A 49 1.14 -10.70 -3.42
N ASN A 50 2.08 -9.99 -4.05
CA ASN A 50 3.33 -10.56 -4.52
C ASN A 50 4.33 -10.67 -3.34
N LEU A 51 4.07 -11.64 -2.46
CA LEU A 51 4.88 -11.92 -1.28
C LEU A 51 6.28 -12.45 -1.64
N GLU A 52 6.52 -12.95 -2.86
CA GLU A 52 7.86 -13.40 -3.27
C GLU A 52 8.85 -12.24 -3.38
N ALA A 53 8.37 -11.01 -3.58
CA ALA A 53 9.20 -9.80 -3.54
C ALA A 53 9.56 -9.35 -2.11
N VAL A 54 8.88 -9.86 -1.09
CA VAL A 54 9.12 -9.55 0.33
C VAL A 54 9.72 -10.81 0.96
N ALA A 55 11.05 -10.87 0.96
CA ALA A 55 11.89 -12.06 1.15
C ALA A 55 11.72 -12.90 2.45
N ALA A 56 10.65 -12.73 3.22
CA ALA A 56 10.49 -13.34 4.54
C ALA A 56 9.12 -13.96 4.84
N CYS A 57 8.11 -13.80 3.97
CA CYS A 57 6.75 -14.22 4.31
C CYS A 57 6.55 -15.71 3.97
N LYS A 58 6.77 -16.57 4.99
CA LYS A 58 6.74 -18.04 4.88
C LYS A 58 5.40 -18.65 4.46
N ASP A 59 4.30 -17.91 4.52
CA ASP A 59 2.95 -18.48 4.34
C ASP A 59 2.24 -17.86 3.12
N LYS A 60 2.18 -18.64 2.03
CA LYS A 60 1.40 -18.31 0.82
C LYS A 60 -0.11 -18.14 1.07
N GLU A 61 -0.59 -18.58 2.22
CA GLU A 61 -2.01 -18.50 2.63
C GLU A 61 -2.44 -17.06 2.98
N ASN A 62 -1.49 -16.15 3.21
CA ASN A 62 -1.78 -14.79 3.69
C ASN A 62 -1.75 -13.68 2.62
N THR A 63 -1.78 -14.04 1.34
CA THR A 63 -1.85 -13.10 0.19
C THR A 63 -3.07 -12.16 0.26
N GLY A 64 -4.20 -12.67 0.76
CA GLY A 64 -5.41 -11.88 1.00
C GLY A 64 -5.23 -10.83 2.11
N GLU A 65 -4.49 -11.13 3.16
CA GLU A 65 -4.22 -10.17 4.23
C GLU A 65 -3.17 -9.14 3.80
N ALA A 66 -2.15 -9.55 3.03
CA ALA A 66 -1.12 -8.67 2.48
C ALA A 66 -1.69 -7.60 1.53
N SER A 67 -2.57 -8.00 0.61
CA SER A 67 -3.29 -7.05 -0.27
C SER A 67 -4.11 -6.04 0.52
N THR A 68 -4.71 -6.48 1.63
CA THR A 68 -5.48 -5.60 2.52
C THR A 68 -4.58 -4.60 3.24
N LEU A 69 -3.43 -5.05 3.74
CA LEU A 69 -2.43 -4.18 4.36
C LEU A 69 -1.85 -3.17 3.37
N GLY A 70 -1.48 -3.61 2.16
CA GLY A 70 -0.97 -2.74 1.10
C GLY A 70 -1.97 -1.64 0.75
N LEU A 71 -3.22 -2.01 0.48
CA LEU A 71 -4.30 -1.06 0.18
C LEU A 71 -4.57 -0.10 1.35
N ALA A 72 -4.57 -0.59 2.59
CA ALA A 72 -4.74 0.25 3.78
C ALA A 72 -3.58 1.25 3.95
N THR A 73 -2.36 0.79 3.68
CA THR A 73 -1.14 1.62 3.73
C THR A 73 -1.19 2.72 2.66
N MET A 74 -1.61 2.38 1.44
CA MET A 74 -1.78 3.35 0.37
C MET A 74 -2.84 4.41 0.69
N TRP A 75 -3.95 3.99 1.30
CA TRP A 75 -4.97 4.91 1.80
C TRP A 75 -4.42 5.88 2.86
N ASP A 76 -3.70 5.35 3.86
CA ASP A 76 -3.12 6.19 4.91
C ASP A 76 -2.08 7.17 4.34
N LEU A 77 -1.28 6.74 3.35
CA LEU A 77 -0.37 7.61 2.62
C LEU A 77 -1.10 8.70 1.82
N ILE A 78 -2.22 8.38 1.17
CA ILE A 78 -3.04 9.37 0.47
C ILE A 78 -3.53 10.45 1.43
N LEU A 79 -3.99 10.06 2.62
CA LEU A 79 -4.45 11.03 3.62
C LEU A 79 -3.31 11.89 4.17
N GLN A 80 -2.23 11.25 4.61
CA GLN A 80 -1.20 11.87 5.43
C GLN A 80 -0.10 12.55 4.62
N ARG A 81 0.06 12.21 3.33
CA ARG A 81 1.14 12.73 2.46
C ARG A 81 0.58 13.28 1.15
N PRO A 82 0.21 14.58 1.08
CA PRO A 82 -0.20 15.25 -0.15
C PRO A 82 0.67 14.98 -1.40
N PRO A 83 2.02 15.00 -1.32
CA PRO A 83 2.85 14.81 -2.52
C PRO A 83 2.78 13.39 -3.10
N LEU A 84 2.43 12.38 -2.29
CA LEU A 84 2.37 10.99 -2.73
C LEU A 84 0.98 10.59 -3.25
N ARG A 85 -0.06 11.39 -2.96
CA ARG A 85 -1.44 11.17 -3.42
C ARG A 85 -1.57 10.77 -4.89
N PRO A 86 -1.02 11.50 -5.89
CA PRO A 86 -1.20 11.13 -7.29
C PRO A 86 -0.67 9.72 -7.59
N HIS A 87 0.48 9.38 -7.04
CA HIS A 87 1.10 8.07 -7.25
C HIS A 87 0.29 6.97 -6.55
N CYS A 88 -0.05 7.17 -5.27
CA CYS A 88 -0.82 6.19 -4.51
C CYS A 88 -2.23 5.96 -5.08
N LEU A 89 -2.90 7.03 -5.51
CA LEU A 89 -4.20 6.94 -6.18
C LEU A 89 -4.09 6.13 -7.48
N GLY A 90 -3.08 6.40 -8.31
CA GLY A 90 -2.85 5.68 -9.55
C GLY A 90 -2.64 4.18 -9.34
N VAL A 91 -1.90 3.78 -8.31
CA VAL A 91 -1.74 2.36 -7.95
C VAL A 91 -3.07 1.74 -7.51
N VAL A 92 -3.81 2.40 -6.62
CA VAL A 92 -5.11 1.89 -6.13
C VAL A 92 -6.11 1.73 -7.27
N LEU A 93 -6.14 2.67 -8.22
CA LEU A 93 -6.97 2.59 -9.43
C LEU A 93 -6.53 1.45 -10.35
N ARG A 94 -5.22 1.18 -10.51
CA ARG A 94 -4.78 -0.03 -11.23
C ARG A 94 -5.25 -1.32 -10.54
N CYS A 95 -5.31 -1.34 -9.21
CA CYS A 95 -5.83 -2.49 -8.48
C CYS A 95 -7.34 -2.72 -8.69
N THR A 96 -8.14 -1.70 -9.04
CA THR A 96 -9.59 -1.88 -9.33
C THR A 96 -9.86 -2.53 -10.68
N VAL A 97 -8.87 -2.63 -11.56
CA VAL A 97 -8.97 -3.33 -12.85
C VAL A 97 -8.14 -4.61 -12.89
N SER A 98 -7.65 -5.06 -11.72
CA SER A 98 -6.88 -6.31 -11.61
C SER A 98 -7.70 -7.54 -11.98
N THR A 99 -7.03 -8.57 -12.50
CA THR A 99 -7.62 -9.88 -12.81
C THR A 99 -7.93 -10.70 -11.55
N ASP A 100 -7.30 -10.38 -10.42
CA ASP A 100 -7.61 -10.97 -9.11
C ASP A 100 -8.88 -10.33 -8.53
N GLU A 101 -9.98 -11.09 -8.49
CA GLU A 101 -11.26 -10.63 -7.97
C GLU A 101 -11.20 -10.21 -6.49
N GLY A 102 -10.36 -10.87 -5.69
CA GLY A 102 -10.18 -10.59 -4.27
C GLY A 102 -9.50 -9.25 -4.04
N LEU A 103 -8.46 -8.95 -4.82
CA LEU A 103 -7.81 -7.64 -4.84
C LEU A 103 -8.74 -6.56 -5.41
N ARG A 104 -9.36 -6.84 -6.56
CA ARG A 104 -10.25 -5.92 -7.26
C ARG A 104 -11.41 -5.48 -6.37
N GLY A 105 -12.09 -6.42 -5.72
CA GLY A 105 -13.21 -6.12 -4.82
C GLY A 105 -12.80 -5.24 -3.64
N LYS A 106 -11.62 -5.49 -3.04
CA LYS A 106 -11.08 -4.65 -1.95
C LYS A 106 -10.71 -3.26 -2.42
N ALA A 107 -10.07 -3.14 -3.58
CA ALA A 107 -9.69 -1.86 -4.16
C ALA A 107 -10.93 -1.03 -4.52
N ILE A 108 -11.93 -1.62 -5.18
CA ILE A 108 -13.21 -0.96 -5.50
C ILE A 108 -13.88 -0.50 -4.21
N ARG A 109 -13.96 -1.36 -3.20
CA ARG A 109 -14.56 -1.01 -1.90
C ARG A 109 -13.81 0.13 -1.21
N LEU A 110 -12.48 0.16 -1.30
CA LEU A 110 -11.66 1.25 -0.78
C LEU A 110 -11.96 2.56 -1.54
N VAL A 111 -11.97 2.52 -2.88
CA VAL A 111 -12.25 3.69 -3.70
C VAL A 111 -13.65 4.23 -3.43
N ALA A 112 -14.68 3.40 -3.54
CA ALA A 112 -16.07 3.79 -3.39
C ALA A 112 -16.41 4.29 -1.98
N ASN A 113 -15.89 3.63 -0.93
CA ASN A 113 -16.29 3.96 0.44
C ASN A 113 -15.37 4.95 1.15
N LYS A 114 -14.10 5.06 0.73
CA LYS A 114 -13.09 5.90 1.42
C LYS A 114 -12.63 7.07 0.56
N LEU A 115 -12.31 6.84 -0.71
CA LEU A 115 -11.75 7.88 -1.59
C LEU A 115 -12.82 8.78 -2.22
N PHE A 116 -13.90 8.21 -2.76
CA PHE A 116 -14.95 8.94 -3.46
C PHE A 116 -15.70 9.96 -2.58
N PRO A 117 -15.97 9.71 -1.28
CA PRO A 117 -16.59 10.70 -0.40
C PRO A 117 -15.69 11.91 -0.08
N GLN A 118 -14.39 11.87 -0.43
CA GLN A 118 -13.51 13.03 -0.25
C GLN A 118 -13.61 13.93 -1.47
N ALA A 119 -14.28 15.07 -1.32
CA ALA A 119 -14.51 16.04 -2.40
C ALA A 119 -13.23 16.45 -3.15
N ALA A 120 -12.09 16.54 -2.45
CA ALA A 120 -10.78 16.87 -3.04
C ALA A 120 -10.15 15.75 -3.89
N LEU A 121 -10.66 14.52 -3.80
CA LEU A 121 -10.19 13.35 -4.54
C LEU A 121 -11.21 12.87 -5.58
N ALA A 122 -12.49 13.23 -5.42
CA ALA A 122 -13.57 12.88 -6.34
C ALA A 122 -13.33 13.40 -7.76
N GLU A 123 -12.88 14.66 -7.92
CA GLU A 123 -12.57 15.23 -9.25
C GLU A 123 -11.52 14.42 -10.00
N ARG A 124 -10.49 13.89 -9.30
CA ARG A 124 -9.41 13.11 -9.91
C ARG A 124 -9.75 11.65 -10.20
N ILE A 125 -10.88 11.17 -9.71
CA ILE A 125 -11.39 9.82 -9.95
C ILE A 125 -12.41 9.82 -11.11
N GLN A 126 -13.02 10.98 -11.40
CA GLN A 126 -13.99 11.17 -12.48
C GLN A 126 -13.36 11.57 -13.82
N GLU A 127 -12.08 11.96 -13.83
CA GLU A 127 -11.26 12.09 -15.05
C GLU A 127 -10.79 10.72 -15.57
#